data_AF-A0A7C5L4Z7-F1
#
_entry.id   AF-A0A7C5L4Z7-F1
#
_cell.length_a   1.000
_cell.length_b   1.000
_cell.length_c   1.000
_cell.angle_alpha   90.00
_cell.angle_beta   90.00
_cell.angle_gamma   90.00
#
_symmetry.space_group_name_H-M   'P 1'
#
loop_
_entity.id
_entity.type
_entity.pdbx_description
1 polymer ?
#
loop_
_entity_poly.entity_id
_entity_poly.type
_entity_poly.pdbx_seq_one_letter_code
_entity_poly.pdbx_strand_id
1 'polypeptide(L)' 'NPGLARAVGNACHHNPLALVLPCHRVVAAASLGGFAGPARIKQLLLLREKVKASR' A
#
# COMPACT_ATOMS: atom_id res chain seq x y z
N ASN A 1 5.36 -0.65 -18.17
CA ASN A 1 4.04 -0.24 -18.69
C ASN A 1 3.52 0.98 -17.93
N PRO A 2 3.73 2.20 -18.46
CA PRO A 2 3.09 3.40 -17.91
C PRO A 2 1.56 3.26 -17.99
N GLY A 3 0.83 3.78 -16.99
CA GLY A 3 -0.64 3.74 -16.94
C GLY A 3 -1.28 2.59 -16.14
N LEU A 4 -0.51 1.63 -15.63
CA LEU A 4 -1.04 0.47 -14.88
C LEU A 4 -1.21 0.71 -13.36
N ALA A 5 -1.15 1.95 -12.88
CA ALA A 5 -1.20 2.24 -11.43
C ALA A 5 -2.43 1.65 -10.73
N ARG A 6 -3.60 1.69 -11.40
CA ARG A 6 -4.86 1.12 -10.87
C ARG A 6 -4.81 -0.41 -10.79
N ALA A 7 -4.27 -1.06 -11.82
CA ALA A 7 -4.10 -2.51 -11.84
C ALA A 7 -3.12 -2.98 -10.75
N VAL A 8 -2.01 -2.25 -10.56
CA VAL A 8 -1.04 -2.52 -9.48
C VAL A 8 -1.69 -2.34 -8.10
N GLY A 9 -2.50 -1.30 -7.90
CA GLY A 9 -3.25 -1.09 -6.67
C GLY A 9 -4.19 -2.26 -6.35
N ASN A 10 -4.92 -2.76 -7.35
CA ASN A 10 -5.78 -3.94 -7.20
C ASN A 10 -4.97 -5.21 -6.89
N ALA A 11 -3.84 -5.42 -7.56
CA ALA A 11 -2.96 -6.57 -7.27
C ALA A 11 -2.40 -6.50 -5.83
N CYS A 12 -2.02 -5.31 -5.36
CA CYS A 12 -1.56 -5.09 -3.98
C CYS A 12 -2.66 -5.39 -2.94
N HIS A 13 -3.92 -5.14 -3.29
CA HIS A 13 -5.06 -5.44 -2.42
C HIS A 13 -5.33 -6.95 -2.29
N HIS A 14 -4.98 -7.76 -3.29
CA HIS A 14 -5.18 -9.21 -3.23
C HIS A 14 -3.95 -10.01 -2.76
N ASN A 15 -2.98 -9.34 -2.12
CA ASN A 15 -1.77 -10.00 -1.65
C ASN A 15 -2.05 -10.89 -0.42
N PRO A 16 -1.90 -12.23 -0.51
CA PRO A 16 -2.16 -13.12 0.61
C PRO A 16 -1.11 -13.05 1.72
N LEU A 17 0.09 -12.52 1.43
CA LEU A 17 1.23 -12.47 2.36
C LEU A 17 1.57 -11.01 2.71
N ALA A 18 0.58 -10.27 3.18
CA ALA A 18 0.59 -8.82 3.31
C ALA A 18 1.72 -8.20 4.18
N LEU A 19 2.33 -8.99 5.08
CA LEU A 19 3.47 -8.56 5.92
C LEU A 19 4.83 -8.93 5.31
N VAL A 20 4.93 -10.09 4.66
CA VAL A 20 6.18 -10.58 4.05
C VAL A 20 6.42 -9.89 2.71
N LEU A 21 5.37 -9.78 1.91
CA LEU A 21 5.33 -9.01 0.67
C LEU A 21 4.74 -7.63 1.00
N PRO A 22 5.55 -6.56 1.05
CA PRO A 22 5.20 -5.30 1.70
C PRO A 22 4.31 -4.41 0.81
N CYS A 23 3.12 -4.90 0.44
CA CYS A 23 2.20 -4.11 -0.38
C CYS A 23 1.61 -2.90 0.38
N HIS A 24 1.82 -2.80 1.71
CA HIS A 24 1.46 -1.61 2.49
C HIS A 24 2.32 -0.39 2.14
N ARG A 25 3.49 -0.60 1.53
CA ARG A 25 4.39 0.48 1.07
C ARG A 25 3.94 1.14 -0.22
N VAL A 26 3.04 0.51 -0.98
CA VAL A 26 2.46 1.12 -2.18
C VAL A 26 1.39 2.11 -1.75
N VAL A 27 1.61 3.39 -2.03
CA VAL A 27 0.70 4.50 -1.68
C VAL A 27 0.21 5.19 -2.95
N ALA A 28 -1.02 5.71 -2.92
CA ALA A 28 -1.52 6.53 -4.01
C ALA A 28 -0.97 7.95 -3.88
N ALA A 29 -0.94 8.69 -4.99
CA ALA A 29 -0.43 10.07 -5.00
C ALA A 29 -1.25 11.03 -4.12
N ALA A 30 -2.55 10.76 -3.93
CA ALA A 30 -3.45 11.64 -3.18
C ALA A 30 -4.08 10.97 -1.94
N SER A 31 -3.74 9.71 -1.64
CA SER A 31 -4.32 8.98 -0.51
C SER A 31 -3.47 7.78 -0.11
N LEU A 32 -3.83 7.13 0.99
CA LEU A 32 -3.17 5.88 1.40
C LEU A 32 -3.31 4.77 0.36
N GLY A 33 -4.35 4.79 -0.47
CA GLY A 33 -4.64 3.71 -1.43
C GLY A 33 -5.04 2.38 -0.77
N GLY A 34 -5.30 1.37 -1.61
CA GLY A 34 -5.65 0.02 -1.18
C GLY A 34 -4.46 -0.81 -0.68
N PHE A 35 -4.73 -1.78 0.19
CA PHE A 35 -3.79 -2.80 0.67
C PHE A 35 -4.61 -4.04 1.11
N ALA A 36 -3.98 -5.20 1.24
CA ALA A 36 -4.65 -6.46 1.59
C ALA A 36 -5.29 -6.52 2.99
N GLY A 37 -5.04 -5.53 3.84
CA GLY A 37 -5.63 -5.41 5.17
C GLY A 37 -6.28 -4.04 5.43
N PRO A 38 -6.80 -3.83 6.65
CA PRO A 38 -7.45 -2.58 7.01
C PRO A 38 -6.52 -1.36 6.85
N ALA A 39 -7.07 -0.23 6.41
CA ALA A 39 -6.30 1.00 6.20
C ALA A 39 -5.53 1.46 7.46
N ARG A 40 -6.10 1.23 8.65
CA ARG A 40 -5.44 1.52 9.94
C ARG A 40 -4.15 0.72 10.15
N ILE A 41 -4.13 -0.56 9.73
CA ILE A 41 -2.94 -1.41 9.81
C ILE A 41 -1.87 -0.91 8.86
N LYS A 42 -2.26 -0.55 7.62
CA LYS A 42 -1.35 0.08 6.65
C LYS A 42 -0.69 1.33 7.21
N GLN A 43 -1.47 2.23 7.80
CA GLN A 43 -0.95 3.44 8.48
C GLN A 43 0.02 3.10 9.60
N LEU A 44 -0.34 2.15 10.49
CA LEU A 44 0.51 1.73 11.59
C LEU A 44 1.83 1.13 11.10
N LEU A 45 1.81 0.31 10.05
CA LEU A 45 3.01 -0.28 9.45
C LEU A 45 3.93 0.80 8.86
N LEU A 46 3.37 1.74 8.09
CA LEU A 46 4.12 2.86 7.51
C LEU A 46 4.76 3.74 8.60
N LEU A 47 4.02 4.03 9.67
CA LEU A 47 4.53 4.78 10.83
C LEU A 47 5.67 4.04 11.54
N ARG A 48 5.52 2.72 11.75
CA ARG A 48 6.57 1.89 12.38
C ARG A 48 7.84 1.83 11.54
N GLU A 49 7.71 1.77 10.22
CA GLU A 49 8.83 1.77 9.28
C GLU A 49 9.44 3.17 9.07
N LYS A 50 8.86 4.22 9.67
CA LYS A 50 9.24 5.63 9.48
C LYS A 50 9.21 6.08 8.01
N VAL A 51 8.36 5.44 7.20
CA VAL A 51 8.19 5.79 5.78
C VAL A 51 7.23 6.97 5.69
N LYS A 52 7.71 8.11 5.17
CA LYS A 52 6.84 9.27 4.90
C LYS A 52 5.98 8.96 3.69
N ALA A 53 4.66 8.81 3.88
CA ALA A 53 3.74 8.91 2.75
C ALA A 53 3.86 10.35 2.20
N SER A 54 4.24 10.47 0.91
CA SER A 54 4.36 11.78 0.26
C SER A 54 3.04 12.55 0.39
N ARG A 55 3.16 13.84 0.70
CA ARG A 55 2.03 14.80 0.71
C ARG A 55 1.35 14.83 -0.65
#